data_AF-A0A940L894-F1
#
_entry.id   AF-A0A940L894-F1
#
_cell.length_a   1.000
_cell.length_b   1.000
_cell.length_c   1.000
_cell.angle_alpha   90.00
_cell.angle_beta   90.00
_cell.angle_gamma   90.00
#
_symmetry.space_group_name_H-M   'P 1'
#
loop_
_entity.id
_entity.type
_entity.pdbx_description
1 polymer ?
#
loop_
_entity_poly.entity_id
_entity_poly.type
_entity_poly.pdbx_seq_one_letter_code
_entity_poly.pdbx_strand_id
1 'polypeptide(L)'
;MRSMFWGILIVVIGLCFLADSVFGINIPIFRILCGVLLVYFGLQVILGSFGAQYKLNAEKRKTDHEAIFSESTFQYPNGSQAKEYITVFGNSKLDLSSVEKVEEVNLESVTVFGNTEIIVKKGTPLRIQAATAFGRSEMPGRNNFALGEYLYVTPGLKDGDPAMTFKTTSVFGSLKVIEVE
;
A
#
# COMPACT_ATOMS: atom_id res chain seq x y z
N MET A 1 -9.80 19.10 13.42
CA MET A 1 -10.25 19.21 12.02
C MET A 1 -11.21 18.10 11.59
N ARG A 2 -10.97 16.81 11.89
CA ARG A 2 -11.89 15.70 11.50
C ARG A 2 -13.34 15.91 11.96
N SER A 3 -13.57 16.34 13.20
CA SER A 3 -14.91 16.63 13.72
C SER A 3 -15.62 17.81 13.02
N MET A 4 -14.88 18.85 12.60
CA MET A 4 -15.44 19.98 11.86
C MET A 4 -15.83 19.62 10.41
N PHE A 5 -15.08 18.72 9.77
CA PHE A 5 -15.42 18.25 8.43
C PHE A 5 -16.78 17.54 8.42
N TRP A 6 -16.99 16.61 9.35
CA TRP A 6 -18.27 15.91 9.47
C TRP A 6 -19.44 16.85 9.81
N GLY A 7 -19.20 17.86 10.65
CA GLY A 7 -20.19 18.90 10.94
C GLY A 7 -20.59 19.71 9.69
N ILE A 8 -19.62 20.24 8.96
CA ILE A 8 -19.87 20.99 7.71
C ILE A 8 -20.54 20.10 6.67
N LEU A 9 -20.10 18.84 6.53
CA LEU A 9 -20.68 17.90 5.58
C LEU A 9 -22.17 17.63 5.87
N ILE A 10 -22.54 17.42 7.13
CA ILE A 10 -23.94 17.23 7.53
C ILE A 10 -24.76 18.51 7.27
N VAL A 11 -24.22 19.70 7.56
CA VAL A 11 -24.90 20.98 7.30
C VAL A 11 -25.15 21.17 5.81
N VAL A 12 -24.17 20.89 4.95
CA VAL A 12 -24.30 21.02 3.49
C VAL A 12 -25.33 20.01 2.95
N ILE A 13 -25.31 18.76 3.43
CA ILE A 13 -26.32 17.75 3.06
C ILE A 13 -27.73 18.25 3.45
N GLY A 14 -27.89 18.75 4.67
CA GLY A 14 -29.16 19.30 5.15
C GLY A 14 -29.65 20.45 4.29
N LEU A 15 -28.76 21.36 3.89
CA LEU A 15 -29.10 22.49 3.02
C LEU A 15 -29.54 22.02 1.62
N CYS A 16 -28.89 20.98 1.07
CA CYS A 16 -29.28 20.39 -0.21
C CYS A 16 -30.68 19.76 -0.17
N PHE A 17 -31.03 19.04 0.91
CA PHE A 17 -32.38 18.47 1.07
C PHE A 17 -33.45 19.55 1.19
N LEU A 18 -33.16 20.63 1.93
CA LEU A 18 -34.08 21.75 2.09
C LEU A 18 -34.30 22.49 0.77
N ALA A 19 -33.25 22.65 -0.04
CA ALA A 19 -33.33 23.27 -1.35
C ALA A 19 -34.16 22.44 -2.35
N ASP A 20 -33.96 21.12 -2.38
CA ASP A 20 -34.75 20.20 -3.22
C ASP A 20 -36.24 20.22 -2.81
N SER A 21 -36.52 20.15 -1.50
CA SER A 21 -37.90 20.12 -0.99
C SER A 21 -38.67 21.44 -1.13
N VAL A 22 -38.00 22.60 -1.02
CA VAL A 22 -38.66 23.92 -1.07
C VAL A 22 -38.73 24.48 -2.49
N PHE A 23 -37.68 24.28 -3.30
CA PHE A 23 -37.60 24.83 -4.65
C PHE A 23 -37.97 23.82 -5.74
N GLY A 24 -38.18 22.55 -5.40
CA GLY A 24 -38.50 21.48 -6.36
C GLY A 24 -37.36 21.19 -7.36
N ILE A 25 -36.14 21.64 -7.04
CA ILE A 25 -34.97 21.48 -7.89
C ILE A 25 -34.40 20.09 -7.62
N ASN A 26 -34.57 19.17 -8.58
CA ASN A 26 -34.09 17.80 -8.49
C ASN A 26 -32.55 17.75 -8.55
N ILE A 27 -31.91 18.01 -7.40
CA ILE A 27 -30.46 18.00 -7.27
C ILE A 27 -30.02 16.56 -7.02
N PRO A 28 -29.06 16.00 -7.78
CA PRO A 28 -28.57 14.65 -7.54
C PRO A 28 -27.64 14.62 -6.31
N ILE A 29 -28.22 14.71 -5.12
CA ILE A 29 -27.53 14.83 -3.81
C ILE A 29 -26.47 13.74 -3.66
N PHE A 30 -26.79 12.49 -4.05
CA PHE A 30 -25.86 11.37 -3.98
C PHE A 30 -24.59 11.59 -4.83
N ARG A 31 -24.74 12.14 -6.05
CA ARG A 31 -23.59 12.44 -6.92
C ARG A 31 -22.72 13.54 -6.33
N ILE A 32 -23.34 14.58 -5.77
CA ILE A 32 -22.63 15.69 -5.11
C ILE A 32 -21.89 15.18 -3.88
N LEU A 33 -22.53 14.34 -3.05
CA LEU A 33 -21.91 13.75 -1.87
C LEU A 33 -20.69 12.90 -2.23
N CYS A 34 -20.81 12.02 -3.23
CA CYS A 34 -19.66 11.25 -3.73
C CYS A 34 -18.53 12.16 -4.24
N GLY A 35 -18.87 13.24 -4.95
CA GLY A 35 -17.89 14.23 -5.43
C GLY A 35 -17.17 14.94 -4.28
N VAL A 36 -17.90 15.41 -3.27
CA VAL A 36 -17.32 16.09 -2.10
C VAL A 36 -16.44 15.14 -1.29
N LEU A 37 -16.84 13.87 -1.13
CA LEU A 37 -16.01 12.86 -0.47
C LEU A 37 -14.72 12.59 -1.24
N LEU A 38 -14.78 12.45 -2.58
CA LEU A 38 -13.58 12.26 -3.41
C LEU A 38 -12.63 13.46 -3.32
N VAL A 39 -13.15 14.69 -3.35
CA VAL A 39 -12.35 15.91 -3.19
C VAL A 39 -11.72 15.96 -1.79
N TYR A 40 -12.47 15.60 -0.74
CA TYR A 40 -11.94 15.53 0.62
C TYR A 40 -10.82 14.49 0.74
N PHE A 41 -10.99 13.29 0.18
CA PHE A 41 -9.93 12.29 0.14
C PHE A 41 -8.71 12.79 -0.63
N GLY A 42 -8.91 13.44 -1.78
CA GLY A 42 -7.83 14.05 -2.56
C GLY A 42 -7.08 15.14 -1.79
N LEU A 43 -7.78 16.01 -1.07
CA LEU A 43 -7.18 17.01 -0.18
C LEU A 43 -6.45 16.35 0.99
N GLN A 44 -7.01 15.29 1.58
CA GLN A 44 -6.41 14.56 2.68
C GLN A 44 -5.10 13.87 2.27
N VAL A 45 -5.07 13.36 1.04
CA VAL A 45 -3.90 12.81 0.32
C VAL A 45 -2.82 13.90 0.17
N ILE A 46 -3.16 15.05 -0.41
CA ILE A 46 -2.22 16.17 -0.64
C ILE A 46 -1.68 16.75 0.67
N LEU A 47 -2.54 16.87 1.69
CA LEU A 47 -2.18 17.42 2.99
C LEU A 47 -1.50 16.40 3.91
N GLY A 48 -1.21 15.19 3.42
CA GLY A 48 -0.50 14.15 4.17
C GLY A 48 -1.26 13.65 5.41
N SER A 49 -2.59 13.83 5.44
CA SER A 49 -3.44 13.47 6.57
C SER A 49 -4.11 12.10 6.39
N PHE A 50 -3.65 11.30 5.42
CA PHE A 50 -3.97 9.88 5.37
C PHE A 50 -3.49 9.26 6.69
N GLY A 51 -4.43 8.67 7.43
CA GLY A 51 -4.26 8.33 8.84
C GLY A 51 -3.23 7.23 9.11
N ALA A 52 -1.95 7.52 8.92
CA ALA A 52 -0.85 6.84 9.59
C ALA A 52 -0.80 7.30 11.06
N GLN A 53 -1.86 6.99 11.80
CA GLN A 53 -1.79 6.81 13.25
C GLN A 53 -1.59 5.33 13.59
N TYR A 54 -0.93 4.56 12.72
CA TYR A 54 -0.17 3.40 13.18
C TYR A 54 1.12 3.92 13.82
N LYS A 55 1.03 4.28 15.11
CA LYS A 55 2.15 4.46 16.07
C LYS A 55 3.46 5.11 15.55
N LEU A 56 3.40 6.14 14.70
CA LEU A 56 4.58 6.95 14.41
C LEU A 56 4.58 8.18 15.30
N ASN A 57 5.40 8.13 16.35
CA ASN A 57 5.83 9.33 17.06
C ASN A 57 6.34 10.33 16.02
N ALA A 58 5.72 11.50 16.06
CA ALA A 58 5.99 12.61 15.20
C ALA A 58 7.43 13.10 15.36
N GLU A 59 8.32 12.61 14.51
CA GLU A 59 9.47 13.38 14.06
C GLU A 59 9.55 13.27 12.54
N LYS A 60 9.60 14.44 11.90
CA LYS A 60 9.97 14.61 10.50
C LYS A 60 11.32 13.93 10.25
N ARG A 61 11.30 12.67 9.86
CA ARG A 61 12.43 11.98 9.23
C ARG A 61 11.86 11.30 7.99
N LYS A 62 12.61 11.31 6.89
CA LYS A 62 12.45 10.28 5.87
C LYS A 62 12.59 8.96 6.62
N THR A 63 11.47 8.32 6.94
CA THR A 63 11.52 6.99 7.54
C THR A 63 12.03 6.06 6.45
N ASP A 64 13.05 5.26 6.73
CA ASP A 64 13.74 4.40 5.78
C ASP A 64 12.86 3.24 5.22
N HIS A 65 11.53 3.34 5.33
CA HIS A 65 10.55 2.28 5.08
C HIS A 65 9.24 2.76 4.41
N GLU A 66 9.07 4.06 4.14
CA GLU A 66 7.83 4.61 3.55
C GLU A 66 8.09 5.43 2.28
N ALA A 67 7.27 5.19 1.24
CA ALA A 67 7.28 5.90 -0.04
C ALA A 67 5.90 6.52 -0.29
N ILE A 68 5.69 7.74 0.17
CA ILE A 68 4.41 8.45 0.07
C ILE A 68 4.58 9.64 -0.87
N PHE A 69 3.92 9.63 -2.04
CA PHE A 69 4.12 10.62 -3.13
C PHE A 69 5.57 10.79 -3.58
N SER A 70 6.40 9.76 -3.38
CA SER A 70 7.83 9.81 -3.62
C SER A 70 8.32 8.52 -4.24
N GLU A 71 9.55 8.58 -4.74
CA GLU A 71 10.33 7.41 -5.09
C GLU A 71 11.33 7.14 -3.96
N SER A 72 11.35 5.91 -3.45
CA SER A 72 12.33 5.48 -2.46
C SER A 72 13.00 4.17 -2.87
N THR A 73 14.29 4.07 -2.57
CA THR A 73 15.01 2.80 -2.63
C THR A 73 15.42 2.43 -1.22
N PHE A 74 14.91 1.31 -0.75
CA PHE A 74 15.22 0.74 0.55
C PHE A 74 16.25 -0.35 0.35
N GLN A 75 17.46 -0.13 0.87
CA GLN A 75 18.40 -1.22 1.06
C GLN A 75 18.10 -1.85 2.40
N TYR A 76 18.17 -3.18 2.51
CA TYR A 76 18.05 -3.86 3.80
C TYR A 76 19.44 -3.93 4.46
N PRO A 77 19.79 -3.05 5.42
CA PRO A 77 21.05 -3.20 6.12
C PRO A 77 20.99 -4.45 7.00
N ASN A 78 22.10 -5.19 7.05
CA ASN A 78 22.29 -6.28 8.00
C ASN A 78 21.96 -5.80 9.42
N GLY A 79 20.87 -6.31 10.00
CA GLY A 79 20.38 -5.92 11.33
C GLY A 79 19.19 -4.95 11.36
N SER A 80 18.57 -4.62 10.22
CA SER A 80 17.35 -3.80 10.19
C SER A 80 16.18 -4.46 10.90
N GLN A 81 15.48 -3.72 11.76
CA GLN A 81 14.27 -4.17 12.46
C GLN A 81 12.98 -3.90 11.68
N ALA A 82 13.06 -3.21 10.55
CA ALA A 82 11.86 -2.83 9.83
C ALA A 82 11.31 -3.99 9.02
N LYS A 83 10.18 -4.48 9.50
CA LYS A 83 9.43 -5.58 8.90
C LYS A 83 8.35 -5.10 7.95
N GLU A 84 8.10 -3.80 7.83
CA GLU A 84 6.96 -3.25 7.12
C GLU A 84 7.41 -2.16 6.14
N TYR A 85 7.00 -2.28 4.87
CA TYR A 85 7.31 -1.33 3.80
C TYR A 85 6.03 -0.85 3.12
N ILE A 86 5.80 0.46 3.11
CA ILE A 86 4.54 1.04 2.63
C ILE A 86 4.80 1.98 1.47
N THR A 87 4.05 1.78 0.38
CA THR A 87 4.05 2.65 -0.79
C THR A 87 2.65 3.15 -1.08
N VAL A 88 2.48 4.48 -1.10
CA VAL A 88 1.20 5.11 -1.39
C VAL A 88 1.41 6.21 -2.42
N PHE A 89 0.76 6.10 -3.59
CA PHE A 89 0.90 7.07 -4.69
C PHE A 89 2.37 7.35 -5.07
N GLY A 90 3.21 6.32 -5.04
CA GLY A 90 4.65 6.44 -5.24
C GLY A 90 5.26 5.15 -5.78
N ASN A 91 6.59 5.14 -5.82
CA ASN A 91 7.37 3.98 -6.24
C ASN A 91 8.33 3.60 -5.11
N SER A 92 8.37 2.33 -4.73
CA SER A 92 9.39 1.82 -3.81
C SER A 92 10.18 0.69 -4.44
N LYS A 93 11.48 0.68 -4.21
CA LYS A 93 12.36 -0.42 -4.56
C LYS A 93 12.98 -0.99 -3.30
N LEU A 94 12.61 -2.20 -2.91
CA LEU A 94 13.20 -2.93 -1.79
C LEU A 94 14.27 -3.88 -2.32
N ASP A 95 15.54 -3.57 -2.05
CA ASP A 95 16.68 -4.37 -2.48
C ASP A 95 17.19 -5.29 -1.37
N LEU A 96 16.97 -6.60 -1.55
CA LEU A 96 17.37 -7.68 -0.65
C LEU A 96 18.47 -8.56 -1.26
N SER A 97 19.06 -8.16 -2.39
CA SER A 97 20.09 -8.95 -3.08
C SER A 97 21.36 -9.15 -2.27
N SER A 98 21.63 -8.25 -1.31
CA SER A 98 22.77 -8.28 -0.40
C SER A 98 22.59 -9.16 0.83
N VAL A 99 21.42 -9.77 1.02
CA VAL A 99 21.15 -10.63 2.19
C VAL A 99 21.78 -12.00 1.97
N GLU A 100 22.91 -12.26 2.63
CA GLU A 100 23.66 -13.53 2.50
C GLU A 100 23.13 -14.67 3.38
N LYS A 101 22.44 -14.34 4.48
CA LYS A 101 21.86 -15.33 5.40
C LYS A 101 20.34 -15.32 5.31
N VAL A 102 19.78 -16.47 4.91
CA VAL A 102 18.36 -16.76 4.97
C VAL A 102 17.99 -17.12 6.42
N GLU A 103 18.06 -16.14 7.31
CA GLU A 103 17.36 -16.24 8.60
C GLU A 103 15.85 -16.07 8.32
N GLU A 104 14.99 -16.50 9.26
CA GLU A 104 13.54 -16.41 9.13
C GLU A 104 13.08 -14.93 9.20
N VAL A 105 13.26 -14.22 8.09
CA VAL A 105 12.87 -12.81 7.96
C VAL A 105 11.43 -12.77 7.47
N ASN A 106 10.56 -12.17 8.28
CA ASN A 106 9.18 -11.88 7.94
C ASN A 106 9.06 -10.41 7.53
N LEU A 107 8.76 -10.16 6.26
CA LEU A 107 8.56 -8.84 5.68
C LEU A 107 7.12 -8.68 5.23
N GLU A 108 6.53 -7.53 5.50
CA GLU A 108 5.23 -7.11 5.03
C GLU A 108 5.38 -5.89 4.12
N SER A 109 4.72 -5.92 2.97
CA SER A 109 4.76 -4.83 2.00
C SER A 109 3.35 -4.46 1.55
N VAL A 110 3.03 -3.17 1.61
CA VAL A 110 1.72 -2.65 1.24
C VAL A 110 1.89 -1.59 0.16
N THR A 111 1.23 -1.79 -0.97
CA THR A 111 1.23 -0.86 -2.10
C THR A 111 -0.20 -0.41 -2.37
N VAL A 112 -0.42 0.91 -2.39
CA VAL A 112 -1.73 1.52 -2.65
C VAL A 112 -1.57 2.61 -3.70
N PHE A 113 -2.21 2.47 -4.86
CA PHE A 113 -2.08 3.42 -5.99
C PHE A 113 -0.63 3.75 -6.40
N GLY A 114 0.29 2.78 -6.30
CA GLY A 114 1.71 2.97 -6.58
C GLY A 114 2.36 1.70 -7.10
N ASN A 115 3.69 1.66 -7.13
CA ASN A 115 4.45 0.49 -7.55
C ASN A 115 5.48 0.09 -6.50
N THR A 116 5.56 -1.20 -6.19
CA THR A 116 6.61 -1.75 -5.32
C THR A 116 7.37 -2.84 -6.05
N GLU A 117 8.69 -2.65 -6.18
CA GLU A 117 9.61 -3.67 -6.66
C GLU A 117 10.38 -4.26 -5.48
N ILE A 118 10.35 -5.59 -5.34
CA ILE A 118 11.15 -6.33 -4.38
C ILE A 118 12.19 -7.11 -5.16
N ILE A 119 13.47 -6.84 -4.89
CA ILE A 119 14.60 -7.49 -5.56
C ILE A 119 15.20 -8.48 -4.59
N VAL A 120 15.34 -9.71 -5.05
CA VAL A 120 15.89 -10.83 -4.29
C VAL A 120 16.95 -11.52 -5.11
N LYS A 121 17.96 -12.10 -4.44
CA LYS A 121 18.98 -12.90 -5.12
C LYS A 121 18.36 -14.20 -5.62
N LYS A 122 18.74 -14.62 -6.83
CA LYS A 122 18.28 -15.87 -7.44
C LYS A 122 18.68 -17.07 -6.58
N GLY A 123 17.76 -18.01 -6.40
CA GLY A 123 17.97 -19.18 -5.54
C GLY A 123 17.76 -18.91 -4.05
N THR A 124 17.34 -17.70 -3.66
CA THR A 124 16.86 -17.45 -2.30
C THR A 124 15.60 -18.28 -2.04
N PRO A 125 15.49 -18.99 -0.90
CA PRO A 125 14.27 -19.63 -0.46
C PRO A 125 13.21 -18.59 -0.08
N LEU A 126 12.09 -18.55 -0.81
CA LEU A 126 11.03 -17.55 -0.65
C LEU A 126 9.68 -18.23 -0.38
N ARG A 127 8.90 -17.63 0.53
CA ARG A 127 7.47 -17.85 0.68
C ARG A 127 6.76 -16.50 0.59
N ILE A 128 5.96 -16.27 -0.45
CA ILE A 128 5.29 -14.98 -0.68
C ILE A 128 3.77 -15.20 -0.65
N GLN A 129 3.11 -14.62 0.34
CA GLN A 129 1.66 -14.50 0.41
C GLN A 129 1.27 -13.14 -0.14
N ALA A 130 0.74 -13.12 -1.36
CA ALA A 130 0.42 -11.89 -2.06
C ALA A 130 -1.10 -11.73 -2.24
N ALA A 131 -1.65 -10.67 -1.65
CA ALA A 131 -3.04 -10.27 -1.79
C ALA A 131 -3.14 -9.08 -2.77
N THR A 132 -3.99 -9.18 -3.78
CA THR A 132 -4.21 -8.09 -4.74
C THR A 132 -5.68 -7.74 -4.86
N ALA A 133 -5.99 -6.45 -4.85
CA ALA A 133 -7.32 -5.93 -5.12
C ALA A 133 -7.24 -4.84 -6.20
N PHE A 134 -7.77 -5.14 -7.39
CA PHE A 134 -7.82 -4.20 -8.53
C PHE A 134 -6.43 -3.65 -8.92
N GLY A 135 -5.41 -4.50 -8.96
CA GLY A 135 -4.03 -4.10 -9.22
C GLY A 135 -3.30 -5.07 -10.14
N ARG A 136 -1.99 -5.19 -9.97
CA ARG A 136 -1.16 -6.22 -10.62
C ARG A 136 -0.05 -6.67 -9.69
N SER A 137 -0.06 -7.92 -9.29
CA SER A 137 1.06 -8.55 -8.61
C SER A 137 1.76 -9.54 -9.52
N GLU A 138 3.09 -9.48 -9.59
CA GLU A 138 3.94 -10.33 -10.41
C GLU A 138 5.00 -11.00 -9.54
N MET A 139 4.96 -12.33 -9.52
CA MET A 139 5.89 -13.18 -8.76
C MET A 139 7.03 -13.67 -9.67
N PRO A 140 8.14 -14.19 -9.10
CA PRO A 140 9.21 -14.77 -9.91
C PRO A 140 8.67 -15.91 -10.77
N GLY A 141 9.15 -16.00 -12.01
CA GLY A 141 8.67 -17.00 -12.98
C GLY A 141 7.47 -16.57 -13.87
N ARG A 142 7.09 -15.28 -13.85
CA ARG A 142 6.04 -14.65 -14.70
C ARG A 142 4.59 -14.96 -14.33
N ASN A 143 4.32 -15.33 -13.08
CA ASN A 143 2.94 -15.43 -12.60
C ASN A 143 2.42 -14.03 -12.26
N ASN A 144 1.49 -13.52 -13.05
CA ASN A 144 0.83 -12.24 -12.83
C ASN A 144 -0.65 -12.43 -12.50
N PHE A 145 -1.17 -11.65 -11.55
CA PHE A 145 -2.58 -11.68 -11.17
C PHE A 145 -3.06 -10.29 -10.76
N ALA A 146 -4.33 -10.02 -11.04
CA ALA A 146 -4.93 -8.69 -10.86
C ALA A 146 -5.87 -8.59 -9.66
N LEU A 147 -6.32 -9.74 -9.13
CA LEU A 147 -7.25 -9.82 -8.01
C LEU A 147 -7.11 -11.18 -7.30
N GLY A 148 -7.28 -11.19 -5.98
CA GLY A 148 -7.28 -12.39 -5.15
C GLY A 148 -5.99 -12.58 -4.36
N GLU A 149 -5.90 -13.73 -3.70
CA GLU A 149 -4.71 -14.14 -2.95
C GLU A 149 -3.94 -15.20 -3.72
N TYR A 150 -2.62 -15.11 -3.67
CA TYR A 150 -1.71 -16.04 -4.31
C TYR A 150 -0.55 -16.36 -3.38
N LEU A 151 -0.23 -17.65 -3.26
CA LEU A 151 0.93 -18.14 -2.52
C LEU A 151 2.00 -18.58 -3.51
N TYR A 152 3.15 -17.91 -3.49
CA TYR A 152 4.36 -18.34 -4.19
C TYR A 152 5.32 -19.00 -3.22
N VAL A 153 5.89 -20.13 -3.63
CA VAL A 153 6.91 -20.87 -2.88
C VAL A 153 8.02 -21.25 -3.85
N THR A 154 9.28 -21.02 -3.47
CA THR A 154 10.43 -21.42 -4.30
C THR A 154 10.39 -22.92 -4.58
N PRO A 155 10.57 -23.36 -5.84
CA PRO A 155 10.59 -24.79 -6.17
C PRO A 155 11.61 -25.58 -5.35
N GLY A 156 11.17 -26.66 -4.72
CA GLY A 156 12.03 -27.53 -3.90
C GLY A 156 12.13 -27.15 -2.43
N LEU A 157 11.50 -26.05 -2.01
CA LEU A 157 11.39 -25.68 -0.60
C LEU A 157 10.38 -26.57 0.13
N LYS A 158 10.77 -27.19 1.25
CA LYS A 158 9.87 -28.00 2.09
C LYS A 158 9.32 -27.19 3.25
N ASP A 159 8.25 -27.68 3.87
CA ASP A 159 7.74 -27.09 5.10
C ASP A 159 8.75 -27.25 6.24
N GLY A 160 9.03 -26.15 6.94
CA GLY A 160 10.03 -26.09 8.02
C GLY A 160 11.43 -25.66 7.58
N ASP A 161 11.72 -25.63 6.27
CA ASP A 161 13.00 -25.08 5.78
C ASP A 161 13.05 -23.57 6.03
N PRO A 162 14.21 -23.02 6.45
CA PRO A 162 14.39 -21.59 6.63
C PRO A 162 14.20 -20.88 5.30
N ALA A 163 13.27 -19.92 5.28
CA ALA A 163 12.95 -19.15 4.09
C ALA A 163 12.55 -17.73 4.47
N MET A 164 12.80 -16.83 3.53
CA MET A 164 12.34 -15.46 3.64
C MET A 164 10.85 -15.42 3.33
N THR A 165 10.07 -14.93 4.29
CA THR A 165 8.62 -14.89 4.19
C THR A 165 8.17 -13.47 3.93
N PHE A 166 7.39 -13.29 2.87
CA PHE A 166 6.82 -12.02 2.47
C PHE A 166 5.30 -12.10 2.55
N LYS A 167 4.71 -11.10 3.16
CA LYS A 167 3.28 -10.84 3.07
C LYS A 167 3.08 -9.55 2.31
N THR A 168 2.51 -9.62 1.13
CA THR A 168 2.39 -8.45 0.25
C THR A 168 0.93 -8.15 -0.04
N THR A 169 0.58 -6.87 -0.04
CA THR A 169 -0.76 -6.39 -0.36
C THR A 169 -0.65 -5.29 -1.42
N SER A 170 -1.36 -5.45 -2.54
CA SER A 170 -1.41 -4.43 -3.59
C SER A 170 -2.86 -4.04 -3.89
N VAL A 171 -3.18 -2.75 -3.78
CA VAL A 171 -4.52 -2.21 -4.03
C VAL A 171 -4.44 -1.06 -5.02
N PHE A 172 -5.09 -1.19 -6.18
CA PHE A 172 -5.00 -0.19 -7.27
C PHE A 172 -3.56 0.18 -7.69
N GLY A 173 -2.59 -0.70 -7.44
CA GLY A 173 -1.17 -0.50 -7.72
C GLY A 173 -0.54 -1.72 -8.38
N SER A 174 0.78 -1.71 -8.48
CA SER A 174 1.54 -2.88 -8.91
C SER A 174 2.57 -3.32 -7.88
N LEU A 175 2.76 -4.63 -7.77
CA LEU A 175 3.81 -5.24 -6.98
C LEU A 175 4.56 -6.22 -7.85
N LYS A 176 5.89 -6.15 -7.85
CA LYS A 176 6.74 -7.02 -8.66
C LYS A 176 7.89 -7.55 -7.83
N VAL A 177 8.04 -8.87 -7.82
CA VAL A 177 9.18 -9.53 -7.20
C VAL A 177 10.12 -10.02 -8.29
N ILE A 178 11.38 -9.60 -8.25
CA ILE A 178 12.39 -9.82 -9.30
C ILE A 178 13.56 -10.59 -8.71
N GLU A 179 13.95 -11.68 -9.37
CA GLU A 179 15.18 -12.40 -9.08
C GLU A 179 16.35 -11.82 -9.89
N VAL A 180 17.44 -11.48 -9.21
CA VAL A 180 18.71 -11.03 -9.81
C VAL A 180 19.83 -12.02 -9.53
N GLU A 181 20.85 -12.08 -10.38
CA GLU A 181 21.99 -13.02 -10.24
C GLU A 181 22.86 -12.76 -9.00
#